data_AF-A0A5U9VGQ2-F1
#
_entry.id   AF-A0A5U9VGQ2-F1
#
_cell.length_a   1.000
_cell.length_b   1.000
_cell.length_c   1.000
_cell.angle_alpha   90.00
_cell.angle_beta   90.00
_cell.angle_gamma   90.00
#
_symmetry.space_group_name_H-M   'P 1'
#
loop_
_entity.id
_entity.type
_entity.pdbx_description
1 polymer ?
#
loop_
_entity_poly.entity_id
_entity_poly.type
_entity_poly.pdbx_seq_one_letter_code
_entity_poly.pdbx_strand_id
1 'polypeptide(L)'
;MAFLSLWGVRGNVGLTEAVKRALNAVQKNGDVMTGNLFLKGDARLHFAIVDEDGNVRMWLFKDKGGDGVCINNGYDGGGDFILRKDGGLTLGSGAQIAPNGDILGGVWGSGWLSTAIAIRDNNINGRATINWVNQNFITRVMRGEPVNPGKVNEYGPAEAPAGCVVTSVRHDPTTAYGIYFTYRPLSVFINGAWRVIEG
;
A
#
# COMPACT_ATOMS: atom_id res chain seq x y z
N MET A 1 -45.74 66.67 36.77
CA MET A 1 -45.11 65.34 36.82
C MET A 1 -43.94 65.32 35.85
N ALA A 2 -42.71 65.25 36.35
CA ALA A 2 -41.55 65.10 35.49
C ALA A 2 -41.52 63.65 34.98
N PHE A 3 -41.74 63.46 33.68
CA PHE A 3 -41.43 62.18 33.04
C PHE A 3 -39.92 62.00 33.11
N LEU A 4 -39.45 61.18 34.06
CA LEU A 4 -38.08 60.68 33.99
C LEU A 4 -37.96 59.91 32.68
N SER A 5 -37.02 60.31 31.83
CA SER A 5 -36.73 59.56 30.61
C SER A 5 -36.35 58.12 30.99
N LEU A 6 -36.72 57.15 30.16
CA LEU A 6 -36.38 55.74 30.35
C LEU A 6 -34.86 55.54 30.59
N TRP A 7 -34.05 56.42 30.00
CA TRP A 7 -32.62 56.52 30.24
C TRP A 7 -32.26 56.99 31.66
N GLY A 8 -32.93 58.00 32.19
CA GLY A 8 -32.75 58.49 33.56
C GLY A 8 -33.15 57.45 34.63
N VAL A 9 -34.20 56.67 34.39
CA VAL A 9 -34.61 55.59 35.31
C VAL A 9 -33.57 54.47 35.34
N ARG A 10 -33.07 54.00 34.19
CA ARG A 10 -32.07 52.91 34.10
C ARG A 10 -30.77 53.22 34.86
N GLY A 11 -30.32 54.47 34.79
CA GLY A 11 -29.17 54.95 35.56
C GLY A 11 -29.43 54.89 37.08
N ASN A 12 -30.59 55.36 37.52
CA ASN A 12 -30.95 55.44 38.94
C ASN A 12 -31.21 54.09 39.61
N VAL A 13 -31.50 53.03 38.84
CA VAL A 13 -31.69 51.66 39.37
C VAL A 13 -30.48 50.74 39.16
N GLY A 14 -29.34 51.26 38.69
CA GLY A 14 -28.10 50.49 38.56
C GLY A 14 -28.08 49.43 37.44
N LEU A 15 -29.01 49.49 36.47
CA LEU A 15 -29.16 48.46 35.43
C LEU A 15 -28.29 48.69 34.18
N THR A 16 -27.55 49.80 34.11
CA THR A 16 -26.77 50.19 32.91
C THR A 16 -25.82 49.10 32.42
N GLU A 17 -25.05 48.47 33.31
CA GLU A 17 -24.08 47.43 32.92
C GLU A 17 -24.75 46.10 32.55
N ALA A 18 -25.86 45.75 33.20
CA ALA A 18 -26.63 44.56 32.84
C ALA A 18 -27.19 44.67 31.41
N VAL A 19 -27.71 45.84 31.03
CA VAL A 19 -28.20 46.09 29.67
C VAL A 19 -27.08 46.00 28.64
N LYS A 20 -25.90 46.57 28.92
CA LYS A 20 -24.74 46.48 28.02
C LYS A 20 -24.25 45.04 27.84
N ARG A 21 -24.23 44.24 28.92
CA ARG A 21 -23.85 42.82 28.84
C ARG A 21 -24.88 42.01 28.05
N ALA A 22 -26.18 42.23 28.29
CA ALA A 22 -27.26 41.56 27.56
C ALA A 22 -27.25 41.90 26.07
N LEU A 23 -26.98 43.17 25.72
CA LEU A 23 -26.89 43.63 24.32
C LEU A 23 -25.73 42.96 23.56
N ASN A 24 -24.66 42.56 24.27
CA ASN A 24 -23.47 41.93 23.70
C ASN A 24 -23.38 40.43 24.04
N ALA A 25 -24.44 39.82 24.57
CA ALA A 25 -24.44 38.41 24.94
C ALA A 25 -24.69 37.53 23.71
N VAL A 26 -23.94 36.43 23.61
CA VAL A 26 -24.14 35.41 22.57
C VAL A 26 -25.52 34.77 22.71
N GLN A 27 -26.29 34.74 21.62
CA GLN A 27 -27.63 34.17 21.60
C GLN A 27 -27.66 32.65 21.39
N LYS A 28 -28.65 31.98 22.01
CA LYS A 28 -28.82 30.52 21.93
C LYS A 28 -29.30 29.99 20.57
N ASN A 29 -29.92 30.84 19.77
CA ASN A 29 -30.47 30.53 18.45
C ASN A 29 -29.51 30.91 17.31
N GLY A 30 -28.24 31.15 17.63
CA GLY A 30 -27.19 31.55 16.69
C GLY A 30 -26.76 33.01 16.88
N ASP A 31 -25.47 33.27 16.68
CA ASP A 31 -24.87 34.61 16.81
C ASP A 31 -23.58 34.71 15.99
N VAL A 32 -23.06 35.93 15.82
CA VAL A 32 -21.74 36.21 15.24
C VAL A 32 -20.82 36.74 16.34
N MET A 33 -19.77 35.98 16.66
CA MET A 33 -18.74 36.41 17.61
C MET A 33 -17.62 37.15 16.88
N THR A 34 -17.23 38.32 17.38
CA THR A 34 -16.12 39.12 16.84
C THR A 34 -14.77 38.84 17.54
N GLY A 35 -14.76 37.98 18.56
CA GLY A 35 -13.57 37.58 19.31
C GLY A 35 -13.49 36.07 19.54
N ASN A 36 -12.38 35.63 20.15
CA ASN A 36 -12.10 34.21 20.40
C ASN A 36 -12.99 33.63 21.51
N LEU A 37 -13.37 32.36 21.36
CA LEU A 37 -13.96 31.55 22.42
C LEU A 37 -12.87 30.71 23.09
N PHE A 38 -12.69 30.88 24.41
CA PHE A 38 -11.77 30.06 25.20
C PHE A 38 -12.54 29.14 26.14
N LEU A 39 -12.28 27.84 26.07
CA LEU A 39 -12.76 26.85 27.04
C LEU A 39 -11.67 26.69 28.13
N LYS A 40 -11.99 26.97 29.40
CA LYS A 40 -11.01 26.99 30.50
C LYS A 40 -11.36 25.98 31.58
N GLY A 41 -10.46 25.04 31.82
CA GLY A 41 -10.58 24.01 32.85
C GLY A 41 -9.45 23.00 32.73
N ASP A 42 -9.09 22.36 33.85
CA ASP A 42 -8.10 21.27 33.86
C ASP A 42 -8.69 19.92 33.43
N ALA A 43 -10.00 19.75 33.60
CA ALA A 43 -10.75 18.59 33.14
C ALA A 43 -10.97 18.65 31.61
N ARG A 44 -11.33 17.51 31.01
CA ARG A 44 -11.69 17.45 29.60
C ARG A 44 -12.85 18.40 29.30
N LEU A 45 -12.63 19.31 28.36
CA LEU A 45 -13.67 20.16 27.79
C LEU A 45 -13.91 19.73 26.36
N HIS A 46 -15.18 19.77 25.97
CA HIS A 46 -15.63 19.29 24.68
C HIS A 46 -16.23 20.43 23.87
N PHE A 47 -15.98 20.41 22.58
CA PHE A 47 -16.91 20.95 21.60
C PHE A 47 -17.74 19.78 21.05
N ALA A 48 -19.06 19.89 21.03
CA ALA A 48 -19.94 18.77 20.72
C ALA A 48 -21.07 19.17 19.76
N ILE A 49 -21.46 18.22 18.90
CA ILE A 49 -22.72 18.28 18.15
C ILE A 49 -23.64 17.25 18.79
N VAL A 50 -24.81 17.69 19.24
CA VAL A 50 -25.83 16.87 19.90
C VAL A 50 -27.10 16.82 19.07
N ASP A 51 -27.79 15.70 19.10
CA ASP A 51 -29.13 15.58 18.53
C ASP A 51 -30.20 16.21 19.45
N GLU A 52 -31.46 16.18 19.01
CA GLU A 52 -32.60 16.75 19.74
C GLU A 52 -32.91 15.97 21.04
N ASP A 53 -32.54 14.69 21.09
CA ASP A 53 -32.71 13.82 22.26
C ASP A 53 -31.57 13.97 23.28
N GLY A 54 -30.53 14.74 22.95
CA GLY A 54 -29.36 14.98 23.78
C GLY A 54 -28.23 13.95 23.64
N ASN A 55 -28.32 13.02 22.67
CA ASN A 55 -27.21 12.14 22.35
C ASN A 55 -26.16 12.87 21.53
N VAL A 56 -24.90 12.58 21.80
CA VAL A 56 -23.80 13.26 21.13
C VAL A 56 -23.44 12.54 19.85
N ARG A 57 -23.40 13.28 18.73
CA ARG A 57 -23.02 12.81 17.38
C ARG A 57 -21.56 13.10 17.04
N MET A 58 -20.94 14.04 17.74
CA MET A 58 -19.52 14.34 17.56
C MET A 58 -18.94 14.92 18.84
N TRP A 59 -17.73 14.47 19.18
CA TRP A 59 -16.87 15.11 20.17
C TRP A 59 -15.59 15.63 19.51
N LEU A 60 -15.18 16.85 19.85
CA LEU A 60 -13.83 17.38 19.65
C LEU A 60 -13.28 17.78 21.02
N PHE A 61 -12.17 17.19 21.44
CA PHE A 61 -11.63 17.41 22.79
C PHE A 61 -10.11 17.16 22.89
N LYS A 62 -9.56 17.54 24.03
CA LYS A 62 -8.19 17.25 24.43
C LYS A 62 -8.12 17.01 25.94
N ASP A 63 -7.44 15.95 26.35
CA ASP A 63 -7.10 15.72 27.75
C ASP A 63 -5.81 16.39 28.17
N LYS A 64 -5.77 16.82 29.43
CA LYS A 64 -4.52 17.15 30.12
C LYS A 64 -3.66 15.90 30.20
N GLY A 65 -2.48 15.94 29.59
CA GLY A 65 -1.53 14.81 29.56
C GLY A 65 -1.91 13.63 28.65
N GLY A 66 -3.11 13.60 28.06
CA GLY A 66 -3.53 12.52 27.16
C GLY A 66 -2.87 12.55 25.78
N ASP A 67 -3.31 11.65 24.90
CA ASP A 67 -2.56 11.23 23.71
C ASP A 67 -2.47 12.26 22.59
N GLY A 68 -3.44 13.17 22.47
CA GLY A 68 -3.48 14.11 21.35
C GLY A 68 -4.81 14.82 21.24
N VAL A 69 -5.01 15.62 20.20
CA VAL A 69 -6.32 16.22 19.88
C VAL A 69 -7.22 15.13 19.31
N CYS A 70 -8.39 14.94 19.91
CA CYS A 70 -9.29 13.83 19.61
C CYS A 70 -10.56 14.29 18.90
N ILE A 71 -10.98 13.54 17.89
CA ILE A 71 -12.28 13.66 17.23
C ILE A 71 -12.96 12.28 17.27
N ASN A 72 -14.25 12.24 17.62
CA ASN A 72 -15.03 11.00 17.78
C ASN A 72 -16.46 11.19 17.25
N ASN A 73 -17.08 10.15 16.66
CA ASN A 73 -18.45 10.21 16.10
C ASN A 73 -19.57 10.01 17.13
N GLY A 74 -19.27 10.20 18.42
CA GLY A 74 -20.23 10.04 19.50
C GLY A 74 -20.86 8.64 19.51
N TYR A 75 -22.19 8.56 19.53
CA TYR A 75 -22.90 7.29 19.61
C TYR A 75 -22.83 6.44 18.33
N ASP A 76 -22.46 7.00 17.18
CA ASP A 76 -22.32 6.26 15.91
C ASP A 76 -21.06 5.35 15.90
N GLY A 77 -20.13 5.54 16.85
CA GLY A 77 -18.97 4.67 17.06
C GLY A 77 -17.77 4.93 16.13
N GLY A 78 -16.92 3.91 15.92
CA GLY A 78 -15.71 4.00 15.08
C GLY A 78 -14.40 4.34 15.80
N GLY A 79 -14.45 4.65 17.10
CA GLY A 79 -13.29 4.98 17.92
C GLY A 79 -12.79 6.42 17.73
N ASP A 80 -11.68 6.74 18.38
CA ASP A 80 -11.12 8.09 18.37
C ASP A 80 -10.13 8.28 17.22
N PHE A 81 -10.31 9.35 16.45
CA PHE A 81 -9.30 9.88 15.53
C PHE A 81 -8.43 10.86 16.30
N ILE A 82 -7.13 10.61 16.36
CA ILE A 82 -6.23 11.34 17.26
C ILE A 82 -5.05 11.92 16.48
N LEU A 83 -4.91 13.25 16.51
CA LEU A 83 -3.66 13.95 16.17
C LEU A 83 -2.73 13.83 17.37
N ARG A 84 -1.82 12.86 17.34
CA ARG A 84 -1.04 12.45 18.50
C ARG A 84 0.04 13.47 18.84
N LYS A 85 0.41 13.53 20.13
CA LYS A 85 1.47 14.41 20.66
C LYS A 85 2.86 14.11 20.09
N ASP A 86 3.07 12.90 19.59
CA ASP A 86 4.33 12.47 18.94
C ASP A 86 4.38 12.82 17.44
N GLY A 87 3.33 13.44 16.89
CA GLY A 87 3.23 13.77 15.47
C GLY A 87 2.57 12.69 14.61
N GLY A 88 2.16 11.56 15.19
CA GLY A 88 1.43 10.51 14.49
C GLY A 88 -0.08 10.76 14.37
N LEU A 89 -0.76 9.88 13.65
CA LEU A 89 -2.22 9.86 13.48
C LEU A 89 -2.78 8.49 13.88
N THR A 90 -3.69 8.45 14.84
CA THR A 90 -4.50 7.25 15.11
C THR A 90 -5.79 7.32 14.30
N LEU A 91 -6.11 6.24 13.59
CA LEU A 91 -7.31 6.07 12.78
C LEU A 91 -8.27 5.14 13.52
N GLY A 92 -9.13 5.72 14.38
CA GLY A 92 -10.25 5.01 15.01
C GLY A 92 -9.88 3.66 15.61
N SER A 93 -10.44 2.59 15.06
CA SER A 93 -10.38 1.20 15.55
C SER A 93 -9.03 0.48 15.43
N GLY A 94 -7.91 1.20 15.34
CA GLY A 94 -6.58 0.65 15.66
C GLY A 94 -5.49 0.81 14.60
N ALA A 95 -5.82 1.26 13.39
CA ALA A 95 -4.79 1.62 12.40
C ALA A 95 -4.09 2.92 12.80
N GLN A 96 -2.80 3.05 12.48
CA GLN A 96 -2.01 4.23 12.84
C GLN A 96 -1.03 4.60 11.73
N ILE A 97 -0.73 5.90 11.63
CA ILE A 97 0.40 6.42 10.87
C ILE A 97 1.40 6.97 11.89
N ALA A 98 2.61 6.40 11.89
CA ALA A 98 3.69 6.82 12.76
C ALA A 98 4.36 8.12 12.26
N PRO A 99 5.09 8.84 13.13
CA PRO A 99 5.79 10.08 12.74
C PRO A 99 6.82 9.89 11.62
N ASN A 100 7.37 8.68 11.46
CA ASN A 100 8.31 8.34 10.38
C ASN A 100 7.60 7.91 9.07
N GLY A 101 6.27 7.96 9.01
CA GLY A 101 5.47 7.54 7.86
C GLY A 101 5.19 6.04 7.79
N ASP A 102 5.66 5.24 8.76
CA ASP A 102 5.29 3.82 8.83
C ASP A 102 3.81 3.68 9.22
N ILE A 103 3.20 2.59 8.81
CA ILE A 103 1.76 2.38 8.97
C ILE A 103 1.52 1.10 9.76
N LEU A 104 0.73 1.18 10.83
CA LEU A 104 0.25 0.04 11.62
C LEU A 104 -1.16 -0.32 11.15
N GLY A 105 -1.42 -1.61 10.91
CA GLY A 105 -2.72 -2.02 10.39
C GLY A 105 -2.86 -3.52 10.20
N GLY A 106 -4.11 -3.98 10.23
CA GLY A 106 -4.46 -5.39 10.06
C GLY A 106 -4.15 -5.95 8.66
N VAL A 107 -4.18 -5.11 7.62
CA VAL A 107 -4.06 -5.53 6.21
C VAL A 107 -2.73 -6.23 5.92
N TRP A 108 -1.68 -5.94 6.69
CA TRP A 108 -0.36 -6.57 6.55
C TRP A 108 0.04 -7.43 7.77
N GLY A 109 -0.96 -7.97 8.48
CA GLY A 109 -0.74 -8.94 9.57
C GLY A 109 -0.71 -8.32 10.97
N SER A 110 -1.43 -7.20 11.17
CA SER A 110 -1.55 -6.52 12.47
C SER A 110 -0.22 -6.02 13.05
N GLY A 111 0.73 -5.66 12.18
CA GLY A 111 2.04 -5.12 12.53
C GLY A 111 2.35 -3.83 11.78
N TRP A 112 3.63 -3.45 11.69
CA TRP A 112 4.07 -2.32 10.87
C TRP A 112 4.28 -2.74 9.42
N LEU A 113 3.93 -1.88 8.47
CA LEU A 113 4.07 -2.15 7.03
C LEU A 113 5.52 -2.45 6.67
N SER A 114 6.46 -1.71 7.26
CA SER A 114 7.90 -1.95 7.12
C SER A 114 8.30 -3.40 7.46
N THR A 115 7.70 -3.99 8.49
CA THR A 115 7.97 -5.36 8.94
C THR A 115 7.44 -6.37 7.92
N ALA A 116 6.23 -6.16 7.40
CA ALA A 116 5.65 -7.03 6.39
C ALA A 116 6.45 -7.00 5.07
N ILE A 117 6.95 -5.82 4.66
CA ILE A 117 7.83 -5.67 3.51
C ILE A 117 9.15 -6.41 3.73
N ALA A 118 9.78 -6.26 4.90
CA ALA A 118 11.03 -6.96 5.23
C ALA A 118 10.88 -8.50 5.19
N ILE A 119 9.77 -9.04 5.71
CA ILE A 119 9.47 -10.48 5.64
C ILE A 119 9.34 -10.94 4.19
N ARG A 120 8.59 -10.18 3.37
CA ARG A 120 8.44 -10.49 1.94
C ARG A 120 9.79 -10.50 1.24
N ASP A 121 10.63 -9.51 1.50
CA ASP A 121 11.94 -9.37 0.85
C ASP A 121 12.87 -10.51 1.27
N ASN A 122 12.85 -10.95 2.53
CA ASN A 122 13.58 -12.15 2.98
C ASN A 122 13.13 -13.42 2.24
N ASN A 123 11.81 -13.61 2.06
CA ASN A 123 11.28 -14.75 1.32
C ASN A 123 11.64 -14.73 -0.17
N ILE A 124 11.81 -13.54 -0.75
CA ILE A 124 12.28 -13.36 -2.13
C ILE A 124 13.77 -13.62 -2.22
N ASN A 125 14.57 -13.08 -1.29
CA ASN A 125 16.03 -13.25 -1.26
C ASN A 125 16.46 -14.70 -1.01
N GLY A 126 15.64 -15.49 -0.29
CA GLY A 126 15.85 -16.92 -0.13
C GLY A 126 15.59 -17.74 -1.39
N ARG A 127 15.00 -17.15 -2.44
CA ARG A 127 14.78 -17.81 -3.74
C ARG A 127 15.94 -17.49 -4.68
N ALA A 128 16.30 -18.46 -5.51
CA ALA A 128 17.23 -18.22 -6.61
C ALA A 128 16.70 -17.11 -7.52
N THR A 129 17.52 -16.09 -7.78
CA THR A 129 17.16 -15.00 -8.70
C THR A 129 17.02 -15.54 -10.13
N ILE A 130 16.17 -14.92 -10.95
CA ILE A 130 16.03 -15.28 -12.37
C ILE A 130 17.40 -15.27 -13.08
N ASN A 131 18.27 -14.32 -12.74
CA ASN A 131 19.62 -14.24 -13.28
C ASN A 131 20.46 -15.47 -12.91
N TRP A 132 20.44 -15.88 -11.64
CA TRP A 132 21.16 -17.07 -11.20
C TRP A 132 20.58 -18.34 -11.84
N VAL A 133 19.26 -18.47 -11.95
CA VAL A 133 18.61 -19.60 -12.64
C VAL A 133 19.02 -19.65 -14.10
N ASN A 134 18.94 -18.53 -14.83
CA ASN A 134 19.32 -18.46 -16.24
C ASN A 134 20.80 -18.78 -16.48
N GLN A 135 21.69 -18.45 -15.54
CA GLN A 135 23.11 -18.76 -15.63
C GLN A 135 23.43 -20.23 -15.37
N ASN A 136 22.73 -20.87 -14.43
CA ASN A 136 23.10 -22.19 -13.91
C ASN A 136 22.25 -23.34 -14.45
N PHE A 137 21.06 -23.07 -15.01
CA PHE A 137 20.14 -24.10 -15.49
C PHE A 137 19.85 -23.97 -16.98
N ILE A 138 19.66 -25.12 -17.63
CA ILE A 138 19.10 -25.19 -18.98
C ILE A 138 17.64 -24.76 -18.92
N THR A 139 17.28 -23.76 -19.72
CA THR A 139 15.91 -23.21 -19.73
C THR A 139 15.13 -23.61 -20.98
N ARG A 140 15.82 -24.02 -22.04
CA ARG A 140 15.23 -24.50 -23.30
C ARG A 140 16.13 -25.54 -23.96
N VAL A 141 15.55 -26.41 -24.77
CA VAL A 141 16.24 -27.40 -25.59
C VAL A 141 15.71 -27.34 -27.02
N MET A 142 16.57 -27.54 -28.02
CA MET A 142 16.16 -27.58 -29.43
C MET A 142 17.06 -28.49 -30.26
N ARG A 143 16.55 -28.92 -31.42
CA ARG A 143 17.39 -29.45 -32.51
C ARG A 143 17.86 -28.27 -33.37
N GLY A 144 19.14 -28.21 -33.68
CA GLY A 144 19.71 -27.22 -34.59
C GLY A 144 19.41 -27.50 -36.06
N GLU A 145 20.09 -26.77 -36.94
CA GLU A 145 19.91 -26.81 -38.39
C GLU A 145 20.29 -28.19 -38.98
N PRO A 146 19.60 -28.68 -40.04
CA PRO A 146 19.91 -29.97 -40.63
C PRO A 146 21.27 -29.93 -41.33
N VAL A 147 22.07 -30.99 -41.11
CA VAL A 147 23.39 -31.20 -41.71
C VAL A 147 23.36 -32.50 -42.49
N ASN A 148 23.79 -32.45 -43.75
CA ASN A 148 23.84 -33.60 -44.65
C ASN A 148 25.30 -33.82 -45.09
N PRO A 149 26.00 -34.89 -44.66
CA PRO A 149 27.41 -35.13 -44.97
C PRO A 149 27.65 -35.67 -46.39
N GLY A 150 26.68 -35.54 -47.29
CA GLY A 150 26.71 -36.13 -48.63
C GLY A 150 26.21 -37.58 -48.66
N LYS A 151 26.32 -38.20 -49.84
CA LYS A 151 25.87 -39.57 -50.09
C LYS A 151 26.85 -40.58 -49.49
N VAL A 152 26.32 -41.59 -48.80
CA VAL A 152 27.07 -42.74 -48.27
C VAL A 152 26.47 -44.05 -48.79
N ASN A 153 27.12 -45.18 -48.51
CA ASN A 153 26.56 -46.52 -48.80
C ASN A 153 25.51 -46.93 -47.74
N GLU A 154 24.89 -48.10 -47.90
CA GLU A 154 23.84 -48.61 -47.00
C GLU A 154 24.35 -49.04 -45.63
N TYR A 155 25.67 -49.21 -45.51
CA TYR A 155 26.31 -49.48 -44.24
C TYR A 155 26.44 -48.21 -43.39
N GLY A 156 26.25 -47.02 -43.99
CA GLY A 156 26.25 -45.73 -43.30
C GLY A 156 27.54 -45.46 -42.52
N PRO A 157 27.63 -44.32 -41.81
CA PRO A 157 28.63 -44.19 -40.75
C PRO A 157 28.23 -45.06 -39.55
N ALA A 158 29.23 -45.54 -38.81
CA ALA A 158 29.00 -46.33 -37.60
C ALA A 158 28.26 -45.57 -36.49
N GLU A 159 28.35 -44.23 -36.50
CA GLU A 159 27.73 -43.34 -35.52
C GLU A 159 27.36 -41.99 -36.14
N ALA A 160 26.37 -41.31 -35.55
CA ALA A 160 26.11 -39.92 -35.86
C ALA A 160 27.30 -39.04 -35.43
N PRO A 161 27.53 -37.87 -36.08
CA PRO A 161 28.50 -36.92 -35.57
C PRO A 161 28.21 -36.56 -34.10
N ALA A 162 29.27 -36.36 -33.31
CA ALA A 162 29.16 -36.03 -31.88
C ALA A 162 28.15 -34.88 -31.65
N GLY A 163 27.29 -35.04 -30.65
CA GLY A 163 26.25 -34.06 -30.32
C GLY A 163 25.07 -34.02 -31.28
N CYS A 164 25.03 -34.86 -32.33
CA CYS A 164 23.96 -34.90 -33.30
C CYS A 164 23.07 -36.13 -33.17
N VAL A 165 21.84 -35.99 -33.67
CA VAL A 165 20.91 -37.10 -33.85
C VAL A 165 20.53 -37.23 -35.31
N VAL A 166 20.32 -38.46 -35.79
CA VAL A 166 19.74 -38.71 -37.12
C VAL A 166 18.27 -38.27 -37.08
N THR A 167 17.86 -37.46 -38.05
CA THR A 167 16.48 -36.96 -38.17
C THR A 167 15.81 -37.30 -39.49
N SER A 168 16.58 -37.76 -40.48
CA SER A 168 16.05 -38.31 -41.73
C SER A 168 17.06 -39.27 -42.34
N VAL A 169 16.55 -40.32 -42.98
CA VAL A 169 17.30 -41.26 -43.81
C VAL A 169 16.53 -41.41 -45.12
N ARG A 170 17.20 -41.19 -46.24
CA ARG A 170 16.57 -41.23 -47.57
C ARG A 170 17.43 -42.03 -48.54
N HIS A 171 16.84 -43.03 -49.19
CA HIS A 171 17.49 -43.72 -50.30
C HIS A 171 17.65 -42.79 -51.52
N ASP A 172 18.78 -42.88 -52.22
CA ASP A 172 19.01 -42.24 -53.50
C ASP A 172 18.46 -43.12 -54.63
N PRO A 173 17.35 -42.75 -55.29
CA PRO A 173 16.73 -43.60 -56.31
C PRO A 173 17.60 -43.81 -57.55
N THR A 174 18.71 -43.06 -57.69
CA THR A 174 19.62 -43.17 -58.84
C THR A 174 20.73 -44.20 -58.64
N THR A 175 20.79 -44.83 -57.46
CA THR A 175 21.82 -45.82 -57.12
C THR A 175 21.17 -47.04 -56.48
N ALA A 176 21.82 -48.21 -56.59
CA ALA A 176 21.35 -49.41 -55.90
C ALA A 176 21.43 -49.29 -54.36
N TYR A 177 22.37 -48.46 -53.87
CA TYR A 177 22.97 -48.59 -52.56
C TYR A 177 23.29 -47.23 -51.88
N GLY A 178 22.90 -46.11 -52.49
CA GLY A 178 23.20 -44.78 -51.98
C GLY A 178 22.16 -44.31 -50.96
N ILE A 179 22.61 -43.80 -49.83
CA ILE A 179 21.76 -43.25 -48.77
C ILE A 179 22.21 -41.83 -48.42
N TYR A 180 21.24 -40.96 -48.14
CA TYR A 180 21.45 -39.66 -47.52
C TYR A 180 20.98 -39.70 -46.06
N PHE A 181 21.85 -39.27 -45.16
CA PHE A 181 21.49 -39.01 -43.77
C PHE A 181 21.37 -37.50 -43.55
N THR A 182 20.37 -37.10 -42.76
CA THR A 182 20.26 -35.75 -42.21
C THR A 182 20.41 -35.81 -40.71
N TYR A 183 21.45 -35.17 -40.20
CA TYR A 183 21.72 -35.02 -38.78
C TYR A 183 21.25 -33.66 -38.31
N ARG A 184 20.87 -33.54 -37.03
CA ARG A 184 20.69 -32.23 -36.38
C ARG A 184 21.43 -32.23 -35.04
N PRO A 185 22.24 -31.20 -34.74
CA PRO A 185 22.86 -31.08 -33.43
C PRO A 185 21.79 -30.85 -32.36
N LEU A 186 21.96 -31.42 -31.18
CA LEU A 186 21.13 -31.12 -30.01
C LEU A 186 21.73 -29.93 -29.27
N SER A 187 20.91 -28.91 -29.00
CA SER A 187 21.37 -27.67 -28.36
C SER A 187 20.52 -27.32 -27.14
N VAL A 188 21.16 -26.70 -26.16
CA VAL A 188 20.55 -26.22 -24.91
C VAL A 188 20.72 -24.71 -24.79
N PHE A 189 19.74 -24.03 -24.21
CA PHE A 189 19.82 -22.59 -23.92
C PHE A 189 20.18 -22.40 -22.45
N ILE A 190 21.39 -21.87 -22.22
CA ILE A 190 21.93 -21.57 -20.89
C ILE A 190 22.71 -20.26 -20.95
N ASN A 191 22.56 -19.43 -19.93
CA ASN A 191 23.22 -18.13 -19.80
C ASN A 191 23.04 -17.21 -21.03
N GLY A 192 21.82 -17.14 -21.56
CA GLY A 192 21.49 -16.25 -22.67
C GLY A 192 21.97 -16.71 -24.05
N ALA A 193 22.57 -17.89 -24.16
CA ALA A 193 23.11 -18.42 -25.41
C ALA A 193 22.69 -19.88 -25.67
N TRP A 194 22.55 -20.23 -26.96
CA TRP A 194 22.46 -21.61 -27.39
C TRP A 194 23.84 -22.25 -27.39
N ARG A 195 23.96 -23.45 -26.83
CA ARG A 195 25.16 -24.27 -26.86
C ARG A 195 24.82 -25.66 -27.38
N VAL A 196 25.66 -26.18 -28.28
CA VAL A 196 25.55 -27.56 -28.76
C VAL A 196 26.03 -28.49 -27.63
N ILE A 197 25.31 -29.59 -27.43
CA ILE A 197 25.73 -30.64 -26.51
C ILE A 197 26.87 -31.40 -27.17
N GLU A 198 28.00 -31.57 -26.47
CA GLU A 198 29.09 -32.42 -26.95
C GLU A 198 28.68 -33.91 -26.85
N GLY A 199 29.08 -34.70 -27.85
CA GLY A 199 28.78 -36.13 -27.94
C GLY A 199 29.82 -37.00 -27.28
#